data_AF-A0A358HQC0-F1
#
_entry.id   AF-A0A358HQC0-F1
#
_cell.length_a   1.000
_cell.length_b   1.000
_cell.length_c   1.000
_cell.angle_alpha   90.00
_cell.angle_beta   90.00
_cell.angle_gamma   90.00
#
_symmetry.space_group_name_H-M   'P 1'
#
loop_
_entity.id
_entity.type
_entity.pdbx_description
1 polymer ?
#
loop_
_entity_poly.entity_id
_entity_poly.type
_entity_poly.pdbx_seq_one_letter_code
_entity_poly.pdbx_strand_id
1 'polypeptide(L)'
;MTKWVYGFGGGNAEGRSDMRELLGGKGANLAEMSNLGLPVPPGFTITTEVCTAFYDNDRAYPDGLNAEVETALAAVEKLVGRKFG
;
A
#
# COMPACT_ATOMS: atom_id res chain seq x y z
N MET A 1 5.47 0.99 -16.17
CA MET A 1 5.37 1.92 -15.03
C MET A 1 5.47 1.08 -13.76
N THR A 2 6.36 1.45 -12.85
CA THR A 2 6.47 0.79 -11.54
C THR A 2 5.27 1.18 -10.68
N LYS A 3 4.71 0.21 -9.94
CA LYS A 3 3.60 0.43 -9.01
C LYS A 3 4.18 0.61 -7.61
N TRP A 4 3.85 1.71 -6.95
CA TRP A 4 4.43 2.11 -5.67
C TRP A 4 3.56 1.82 -4.45
N VAL A 5 2.24 1.73 -4.63
CA VAL A 5 1.29 1.58 -3.52
C VAL A 5 0.41 0.35 -3.70
N TYR A 6 0.30 -0.46 -2.64
CA TYR A 6 -0.49 -1.69 -2.61
C TYR A 6 -1.54 -1.64 -1.51
N GLY A 7 -2.82 -1.65 -1.88
CA GLY A 7 -3.96 -1.62 -0.98
C GLY A 7 -4.28 -2.97 -0.33
N PHE A 8 -4.88 -2.91 0.86
CA PHE A 8 -5.48 -4.04 1.56
C PHE A 8 -6.72 -3.60 2.35
N GLY A 9 -7.65 -4.52 2.59
CA GLY A 9 -8.87 -4.32 3.37
C GLY A 9 -10.13 -4.80 2.65
N GLY A 10 -11.24 -4.86 3.38
CA GLY A 10 -12.52 -5.29 2.81
C GLY A 10 -12.53 -6.76 2.33
N GLY A 11 -11.67 -7.60 2.91
CA GLY A 11 -11.54 -9.02 2.55
C GLY A 11 -10.71 -9.29 1.30
N ASN A 12 -9.95 -8.30 0.80
CA ASN A 12 -9.05 -8.45 -0.35
C ASN A 12 -7.78 -7.61 -0.15
N ALA A 13 -6.71 -7.91 -0.87
CA ALA A 13 -5.49 -7.13 -0.94
C ALA A 13 -4.78 -7.33 -2.29
N GLU A 14 -4.06 -6.30 -2.72
CA GLU A 14 -3.23 -6.35 -3.93
C GLU A 14 -1.88 -7.03 -3.69
N GLY A 15 -1.47 -7.14 -2.42
CA GLY A 15 -0.28 -7.85 -1.98
C GLY A 15 -0.57 -9.28 -1.52
N ARG A 16 0.49 -10.01 -1.21
CA ARG A 16 0.45 -11.37 -0.63
C ARG A 16 1.73 -11.67 0.16
N SER A 17 1.72 -12.75 0.94
CA SER A 17 2.80 -13.12 1.86
C SER A 17 4.18 -13.32 1.20
N ASP A 18 4.25 -13.75 -0.07
CA ASP A 18 5.50 -13.92 -0.83
C ASP A 18 6.11 -12.58 -1.29
N MET A 19 5.38 -11.47 -1.24
CA MET A 19 5.86 -10.12 -1.62
C MET A 19 6.60 -9.42 -0.46
N ARG A 20 7.23 -10.19 0.42
CA ARG A 20 7.90 -9.70 1.64
C ARG A 20 9.03 -8.71 1.35
N GLU A 21 9.79 -8.92 0.27
CA GLU A 21 10.87 -8.01 -0.12
C GLU A 21 10.34 -6.67 -0.63
N LEU A 22 9.17 -6.67 -1.28
CA LEU A 22 8.55 -5.47 -1.85
C LEU A 22 7.70 -4.69 -0.83
N LEU A 23 6.97 -5.38 0.03
CA LEU A 23 6.01 -4.77 0.97
C LEU A 23 6.53 -4.72 2.43
N GLY A 24 7.70 -5.32 2.67
CA GLY A 24 8.17 -5.61 4.02
C GLY A 24 7.34 -6.72 4.70
N GLY A 25 7.86 -7.25 5.81
CA GLY A 25 7.19 -8.33 6.55
C GLY A 25 5.80 -7.95 7.09
N LYS A 26 5.59 -6.68 7.46
CA LYS A 26 4.31 -6.20 7.99
C LYS A 26 3.28 -6.01 6.88
N GLY A 27 3.66 -5.36 5.77
CA GLY A 27 2.76 -5.14 4.64
C GLY A 27 2.32 -6.43 3.99
N ALA A 28 3.25 -7.37 3.78
CA ALA A 28 2.95 -8.70 3.23
C ALA A 28 1.98 -9.50 4.14
N ASN A 29 2.19 -9.46 5.46
CA ASN A 29 1.29 -10.14 6.41
C ASN A 29 -0.10 -9.48 6.49
N LEU A 30 -0.19 -8.14 6.47
CA LEU A 30 -1.48 -7.45 6.45
C LEU A 30 -2.29 -7.77 5.18
N ALA A 31 -1.61 -7.84 4.04
CA ALA A 31 -2.22 -8.25 2.79
C ALA A 31 -2.72 -9.70 2.84
N GLU A 32 -1.89 -10.61 3.34
CA GLU A 32 -2.26 -12.02 3.53
C GLU A 32 -3.49 -12.16 4.45
N MET A 33 -3.47 -11.51 5.61
CA MET A 33 -4.59 -11.53 6.55
C MET A 33 -5.89 -11.01 5.91
N SER A 34 -5.80 -9.96 5.09
CA SER A 34 -6.97 -9.42 4.37
C SER A 34 -7.48 -10.40 3.31
N ASN A 35 -6.59 -11.04 2.54
CA ASN A 35 -6.96 -12.07 1.54
C ASN A 35 -7.59 -13.32 2.18
N LEU A 36 -7.22 -13.65 3.42
CA LEU A 36 -7.85 -14.70 4.20
C LEU A 36 -9.23 -14.30 4.78
N GLY A 37 -9.69 -13.08 4.52
CA GLY A 37 -10.97 -12.57 5.02
C GLY A 37 -10.97 -12.21 6.50
N LEU A 38 -9.79 -12.08 7.13
CA LEU A 38 -9.71 -11.62 8.51
C LEU A 38 -10.11 -10.14 8.60
N PRO A 39 -10.69 -9.69 9.74
CA PRO A 39 -11.13 -8.32 9.92
C PRO A 39 -9.95 -7.36 10.12
N VAL A 40 -9.18 -7.13 9.06
CA VAL A 40 -8.08 -6.17 9.00
C VAL A 40 -8.66 -4.79 8.62
N PRO A 41 -8.39 -3.73 9.41
CA PRO A 41 -8.75 -2.37 9.00
C PRO A 41 -8.12 -2.03 7.64
N PRO A 42 -8.86 -1.39 6.72
CA PRO A 42 -8.35 -1.07 5.39
C PRO A 42 -7.18 -0.09 5.45
N GLY A 43 -6.26 -0.25 4.51
CA GLY A 43 -5.05 0.56 4.41
C GLY A 43 -4.28 0.26 3.13
N PHE A 44 -3.05 0.73 3.07
CA PHE A 44 -2.14 0.45 1.97
C PHE A 44 -0.69 0.44 2.45
N THR A 45 0.18 -0.19 1.66
CA THR A 45 1.62 -0.23 1.86
C THR A 45 2.31 0.48 0.71
N ILE A 46 3.23 1.40 1.03
CA ILE A 46 4.17 1.96 0.06
C ILE A 46 5.36 1.00 -0.03
N THR A 47 5.76 0.62 -1.24
CA THR A 47 6.80 -0.41 -1.44
C THR A 47 8.16 0.00 -0.91
N THR A 48 9.00 -0.98 -0.62
CA THR A 48 10.41 -0.78 -0.25
C THR A 48 11.20 -0.11 -1.37
N GLU A 49 10.82 -0.33 -2.63
CA GLU A 49 11.44 0.31 -3.80
C GLU A 49 11.30 1.84 -3.78
N VAL A 50 10.25 2.41 -3.17
CA VAL A 50 10.14 3.87 -2.98
C VAL A 50 11.25 4.40 -2.10
N CYS A 51 11.70 3.62 -1.10
CA CYS A 51 12.82 4.01 -0.25
C CYS A 51 14.11 4.13 -1.09
N THR A 52 14.39 3.12 -1.93
CA THR A 52 15.53 3.15 -2.85
C THR A 52 15.42 4.32 -3.82
N ALA A 53 14.27 4.46 -4.50
CA ALA A 53 14.03 5.55 -5.44
C ALA A 53 14.19 6.94 -4.80
N PHE A 54 13.77 7.09 -3.55
CA PHE A 54 13.95 8.33 -2.80
C PHE A 54 15.42 8.68 -2.60
N TYR A 55 16.26 7.71 -2.23
CA TYR A 55 17.70 7.95 -2.06
C TYR A 55 18.41 8.17 -3.39
N ASP A 56 18.02 7.45 -4.44
CA ASP A 56 18.58 7.62 -5.79
C ASP A 56 18.19 8.97 -6.42
N ASN A 57 17.06 9.54 -6.01
CA ASN A 57 16.54 10.83 -6.48
C ASN A 57 16.88 12.00 -5.52
N ASP A 58 18.06 12.00 -4.90
CA ASP A 58 18.51 13.09 -4.01
C ASP A 58 17.51 13.43 -2.88
N ARG A 59 16.86 12.41 -2.31
CA ARG A 59 15.82 12.55 -1.27
C ARG A 59 14.55 13.24 -1.78
N ALA A 60 14.23 13.04 -3.05
CA ALA A 60 12.94 13.38 -3.64
C ALA A 60 12.13 12.12 -3.95
N TYR A 61 10.81 12.18 -3.77
CA TYR A 61 9.95 11.06 -4.11
C TYR A 61 9.86 10.84 -5.63
N PRO A 62 9.73 9.59 -6.11
CA PRO A 62 9.56 9.32 -7.52
C PRO A 62 8.24 9.89 -8.06
N ASP A 63 8.26 10.26 -9.34
CA ASP A 63 7.08 10.74 -10.04
C ASP A 63 5.94 9.72 -9.97
N GLY A 64 4.71 10.23 -9.83
CA GLY A 64 3.49 9.41 -9.75
C GLY A 64 3.16 8.84 -8.37
N LEU A 65 4.10 8.81 -7.41
CA LEU A 65 3.84 8.30 -6.06
C LEU A 65 2.65 9.00 -5.39
N ASN A 66 2.59 10.33 -5.44
CA ASN A 66 1.50 11.09 -4.82
C ASN A 66 0.13 10.71 -5.39
N ALA A 67 0.01 10.52 -6.70
CA ALA A 67 -1.25 10.15 -7.33
C ALA A 67 -1.70 8.73 -6.91
N GLU A 68 -0.76 7.79 -6.75
CA GLU A 68 -1.05 6.46 -6.23
C GLU A 68 -1.49 6.50 -4.75
N VAL A 69 -0.82 7.32 -3.93
CA VAL A 69 -1.19 7.51 -2.51
C VAL A 69 -2.59 8.12 -2.39
N GLU A 70 -2.92 9.14 -3.17
CA GLU A 70 -4.27 9.74 -3.19
C GLU A 70 -5.33 8.72 -3.63
N THR A 71 -5.03 7.91 -4.64
CA THR A 71 -5.93 6.85 -5.11
C THR A 71 -6.17 5.80 -4.02
N ALA A 72 -5.11 5.36 -3.34
CA ALA A 72 -5.20 4.39 -2.25
C ALA A 72 -5.94 4.96 -1.03
N LEU A 73 -5.71 6.23 -0.70
CA LEU A 73 -6.43 6.92 0.37
C LEU A 73 -7.92 7.01 0.07
N ALA A 74 -8.31 7.37 -1.15
CA ALA A 74 -9.71 7.38 -1.58
C ALA A 74 -10.38 5.99 -1.47
N ALA A 75 -9.63 4.92 -1.72
CA ALA A 75 -10.12 3.55 -1.51
C ALA A 75 -10.36 3.25 -0.02
N VAL A 76 -9.45 3.67 0.86
CA VAL A 76 -9.62 3.54 2.33
C VAL A 76 -10.84 4.33 2.80
N GLU A 77 -10.98 5.58 2.37
CA GLU A 77 -12.14 6.43 2.69
C GLU A 77 -13.47 5.76 2.31
N LYS A 78 -13.53 5.16 1.11
CA LYS A 78 -14.72 4.44 0.63
C LYS A 78 -15.05 3.23 1.49
N LEU A 79 -14.04 2.46 1.92
CA LEU A 79 -14.25 1.27 2.75
C LEU A 79 -14.64 1.63 4.19
N VAL A 80 -14.10 2.72 4.73
CA VAL A 80 -14.39 3.18 6.11
C VAL A 80 -15.68 4.02 6.17
N GLY A 81 -16.11 4.60 5.05
CA GLY A 81 -17.26 5.52 5.00
C GLY A 81 -16.97 6.89 5.63
N ARG A 82 -15.71 7.33 5.61
CA ARG A 82 -15.25 8.61 6.17
C ARG A 82 -14.25 9.28 5.23
N LYS A 83 -14.04 10.59 5.42
CA LYS A 83 -13.03 11.38 4.70
C LYS A 83 -11.79 11.62 5.56
N PHE A 84 -10.64 11.70 4.93
CA PHE A 84 -9.39 12.11 5.54
C PHE A 84 -9.37 13.64 5.66
N GLY A 85 -9.39 14.15 6.89
CA GLY A 85 -9.58 15.56 7.23
C GLY A 85 -10.62 15.71 8.32
#